data_AF-A0A1A0L472-F1
#
_entry.id   AF-A0A1A0L472-F1
#
_cell.length_a   1.000
_cell.length_b   1.000
_cell.length_c   1.000
_cell.angle_alpha   90.00
_cell.angle_beta   90.00
_cell.angle_gamma   90.00
#
_symmetry.space_group_name_H-M   'P 1'
#
loop_
_entity.id
_entity.type
_entity.pdbx_description
1 polymer ?
#
loop_
_entity_poly.entity_id
_entity_poly.type
_entity_poly.pdbx_seq_one_letter_code
_entity_poly.pdbx_strand_id
1 'polypeptide(L)' 'MLARSVSPIHVIDDSDPLLGELAEVPAAPREIVDALATIPDPRKRRGVRHPLLEILVVAATAVLSGARSFSAIGD' A
#
# COMPACT_ATOMS: atom_id res chain seq x y z
N MET A 1 -29.44 -5.61 -21.54
CA MET A 1 -28.70 -6.77 -21.01
C MET A 1 -27.40 -6.23 -20.42
N LEU A 2 -27.25 -6.37 -19.10
CA LEU A 2 -26.50 -5.50 -18.17
C LEU A 2 -25.04 -5.18 -18.54
N ALA A 3 -24.71 -3.89 -18.60
CA ALA A 3 -23.34 -3.40 -18.45
C ALA A 3 -22.95 -3.54 -16.96
N ARG A 4 -22.05 -4.48 -16.63
CA ARG A 4 -21.42 -4.54 -15.31
C ARG A 4 -20.61 -3.26 -15.13
N SER A 5 -21.09 -2.36 -14.27
CA SER A 5 -20.30 -1.25 -13.75
C SER A 5 -19.09 -1.87 -13.03
N VAL A 6 -17.92 -1.77 -13.66
CA VAL A 6 -16.64 -1.99 -12.99
C VAL A 6 -16.34 -0.67 -12.31
N SER A 7 -16.53 -0.61 -10.99
CA SER A 7 -16.16 0.56 -10.20
C SER A 7 -14.73 0.95 -10.52
N PRO A 8 -14.42 2.22 -10.81
CA PRO A 8 -13.04 2.65 -10.92
C PRO A 8 -12.40 2.46 -9.54
N ILE A 9 -11.17 1.96 -9.52
CA ILE A 9 -10.31 2.04 -8.34
C ILE A 9 -10.28 3.53 -7.94
N HIS A 10 -10.87 3.87 -6.80
CA HIS A 10 -10.79 5.22 -6.26
C HIS A 10 -9.33 5.47 -5.88
N VAL A 11 -8.70 6.48 -6.48
CA VAL A 11 -7.37 6.91 -6.08
C VAL A 11 -7.54 7.58 -4.73
N ILE A 12 -7.06 6.90 -3.67
CA ILE A 12 -6.95 7.48 -2.34
C ILE A 12 -5.86 8.55 -2.43
N ASP A 13 -6.23 9.81 -2.20
CA ASP A 13 -5.28 10.93 -2.03
C ASP A 13 -5.24 11.34 -0.56
N ASP A 14 -4.20 12.05 -0.14
CA ASP A 14 -4.01 12.53 1.24
C ASP A 14 -5.20 13.33 1.82
N SER A 15 -6.13 13.76 0.96
CA SER A 15 -7.37 14.47 1.28
C SER A 15 -8.58 13.57 1.53
N ASP A 16 -8.46 12.23 1.42
CA ASP A 16 -9.57 11.30 1.60
C ASP A 16 -10.06 11.34 3.07
N PRO A 17 -11.33 11.68 3.34
CA PRO A 17 -11.83 11.85 4.71
C PRO A 17 -11.79 10.57 5.54
N LEU A 18 -11.70 9.38 4.91
CA LEU A 18 -11.50 8.11 5.61
C LEU A 18 -10.06 7.93 6.13
N LEU A 19 -9.06 8.61 5.55
CA LEU A 19 -7.69 8.66 6.10
C LEU A 19 -7.64 9.45 7.42
N GLY A 20 -8.57 10.39 7.62
CA GLY A 20 -8.67 11.17 8.86
C GLY A 20 -8.97 10.31 10.09
N GLU A 21 -9.72 9.22 9.95
CA GLU A 21 -9.94 8.24 11.03
C GLU A 21 -8.71 7.33 11.26
N LEU A 22 -7.90 7.09 10.23
CA LEU A 22 -6.61 6.40 10.34
C LEU A 22 -5.48 7.31 10.87
N ALA A 23 -5.70 8.63 10.96
CA ALA A 23 -4.68 9.59 11.40
C ALA A 23 -4.25 9.42 12.87
N GLU A 24 -5.02 8.66 13.66
CA GLU A 24 -4.63 8.24 15.02
C GLU A 24 -3.66 7.06 15.02
N VAL A 25 -3.48 6.36 13.88
CA VAL A 25 -2.40 5.39 13.73
C VAL A 25 -1.10 6.18 13.63
N PRO A 26 -0.17 6.03 14.60
CA PRO A 26 1.11 6.71 14.50
C PRO A 26 1.75 6.34 13.16
N ALA A 27 2.06 7.35 12.35
CA ALA A 27 2.80 7.14 11.11
C ALA A 27 4.00 6.26 11.41
N ALA A 28 4.24 5.25 10.56
CA ALA A 28 5.44 4.44 10.68
C ALA A 28 6.65 5.38 10.86
N PRO A 29 7.58 5.09 11.78
CA PRO A 29 8.75 5.93 11.99
C PRO A 29 9.34 6.29 10.63
N ARG A 30 9.54 7.58 10.32
CA ARG A 30 10.06 8.03 9.02
C ARG A 30 11.31 7.25 8.59
N GLU A 31 12.10 6.84 9.58
CA GLU A 31 13.26 5.95 9.46
C GLU A 31 12.98 4.66 8.65
N ILE A 32 11.82 4.03 8.80
CA ILE A 32 11.45 2.82 8.05
C ILE A 32 11.14 3.17 6.60
N VAL A 33 10.37 4.22 6.35
CA VAL A 33 10.03 4.65 4.98
C VAL A 33 11.29 5.06 4.23
N ASP A 34 12.16 5.83 4.89
CA ASP A 34 13.44 6.27 4.34
C ASP A 34 14.35 5.06 4.05
N ALA A 35 14.43 4.08 4.96
CA ALA A 35 15.19 2.86 4.75
C ALA A 35 14.65 2.05 3.55
N LEU A 36 13.33 1.87 3.44
CA LEU A 36 12.72 1.14 2.35
C LEU A 36 12.90 1.85 1.00
N ALA A 37 12.91 3.19 1.00
CA ALA A 37 13.15 3.99 -0.21
C ALA A 37 14.56 3.79 -0.80
N THR A 38 15.52 3.30 -0.01
CA THR A 38 16.87 2.96 -0.52
C THR A 38 16.92 1.67 -1.33
N ILE A 39 15.87 0.84 -1.30
CA ILE A 39 15.85 -0.46 -1.96
C ILE A 39 15.65 -0.26 -3.47
N PRO A 40 16.61 -0.67 -4.32
CA PRO A 40 16.47 -0.53 -5.76
C PRO A 40 15.34 -1.42 -6.29
N ASP A 41 14.51 -0.91 -7.21
CA ASP A 41 13.42 -1.71 -7.80
C ASP A 41 13.96 -2.70 -8.85
N PRO A 42 13.97 -4.02 -8.58
CA PRO A 42 14.49 -5.01 -9.52
C PRO A 42 13.50 -5.32 -10.65
N ARG A 43 12.28 -4.78 -10.58
CA ARG A 43 11.21 -5.15 -11.50
C ARG A 43 11.44 -4.51 -12.86
N LYS A 44 11.43 -5.34 -13.90
CA LYS A 44 11.44 -4.86 -15.28
C LYS A 44 10.22 -3.95 -15.54
N ARG A 45 10.42 -2.85 -16.28
CA ARG A 45 9.36 -1.90 -16.66
C ARG A 45 8.40 -2.52 -17.70
N ARG A 46 7.40 -3.28 -17.24
CA ARG A 46 6.35 -3.89 -18.09
C ARG A 46 4.97 -3.76 -17.42
N GLY A 47 3.99 -3.19 -18.11
CA GLY A 47 2.62 -3.05 -17.61
C GLY A 47 2.45 -1.99 -16.51
N VAL A 48 1.27 -1.96 -15.88
CA VAL A 48 0.97 -1.07 -14.74
C VAL A 48 1.70 -1.57 -13.49
N ARG A 49 2.35 -0.66 -12.75
CA ARG A 49 3.18 -0.96 -11.58
C ARG A 49 2.76 -0.05 -10.44
N HIS A 50 2.44 -0.63 -9.30
CA HIS A 50 2.46 0.09 -8.03
C HIS A 50 3.93 0.35 -7.65
N PRO A 51 4.27 1.58 -7.20
CA PRO A 51 5.60 1.91 -6.68
C PRO A 51 6.09 0.87 -5.68
N LEU A 52 7.36 0.48 -5.77
CA LEU A 52 7.91 -0.57 -4.90
C LEU A 52 7.85 -0.15 -3.43
N LEU A 53 8.13 1.13 -3.15
CA LEU A 53 8.06 1.69 -1.81
C LEU A 53 6.69 1.46 -1.16
N GLU A 54 5.61 1.78 -1.87
CA GLU A 54 4.24 1.59 -1.37
C GLU A 54 3.95 0.12 -1.04
N ILE A 55 4.33 -0.80 -1.93
CA ILE A 55 4.15 -2.24 -1.70
C ILE A 55 4.92 -2.69 -0.45
N LEU A 56 6.16 -2.21 -0.28
CA LEU A 56 6.99 -2.55 0.86
C LEU A 56 6.42 -1.99 2.17
N VAL A 57 5.91 -0.76 2.16
CA VAL A 57 5.28 -0.14 3.33
C VAL A 57 4.02 -0.92 3.75
N VAL A 58 3.17 -1.30 2.79
CA VAL A 58 1.98 -2.13 3.06
C VAL A 58 2.38 -3.48 3.65
N ALA A 59 3.35 -4.17 3.04
CA ALA A 59 3.81 -5.46 3.53
C ALA A 59 4.44 -5.38 4.92
N ALA A 60 5.29 -4.36 5.18
CA ALA A 60 5.91 -4.16 6.49
C ALA A 60 4.85 -3.89 7.57
N THR A 61 3.86 -3.05 7.26
CA THR A 61 2.76 -2.73 8.18
C THR A 61 1.94 -3.98 8.51
N ALA A 62 1.62 -4.80 7.51
CA ALA A 62 0.89 -6.05 7.71
C ALA A 62 1.68 -7.08 8.54
N VAL A 63 3.00 -7.19 8.33
CA VAL A 63 3.85 -8.07 9.15
C VAL A 63 3.91 -7.58 10.59
N LEU A 64 4.06 -6.26 10.80
CA LEU A 64 4.07 -5.66 12.14
C LEU A 64 2.72 -5.82 12.85
N SER A 65 1.60 -5.88 12.12
CA SER A 65 0.27 -6.18 12.68
C SER A 65 0.02 -7.68 12.90
N GLY A 66 0.97 -8.55 12.54
CA GLY A 66 0.95 -9.98 12.85
C GLY A 66 0.65 -10.90 11.66
N ALA A 67 0.63 -10.40 10.42
CA ALA A 67 0.51 -11.23 9.23
C ALA A 67 1.73 -12.16 9.09
N ARG A 68 1.48 -13.44 8.82
CA ARG A 68 2.51 -14.49 8.70
C ARG A 68 2.55 -15.16 7.33
N SER A 69 1.74 -14.69 6.39
CA SER A 69 1.68 -15.22 5.03
C SER A 69 1.25 -14.13 4.06
N PHE A 70 1.56 -14.31 2.77
CA PHE A 70 1.08 -13.42 1.72
C PHE A 70 -0.45 -13.39 1.61
N SER A 71 -1.12 -14.51 1.87
CA SER A 71 -2.58 -14.55 1.90
C SER A 71 -3.12 -13.64 3.00
N ALA A 72 -2.54 -13.68 4.21
CA ALA A 72 -2.95 -12.85 5.33
C ALA A 72 -2.68 -11.34 5.13
N ILE A 73 -1.87 -10.96 4.13
CA ILE A 73 -1.66 -9.56 3.76
C ILE A 73 -2.75 -9.07 2.79
N GLY A 74 -3.34 -9.97 1.99
CA GLY A 74 -4.29 -9.63 0.94
C GLY A 74 -5.74 -10.05 1.21
N ASP A 75 -6.01 -10.62 2.38
CA ASP A 75 -7.33 -11.04 2.88
C ASP A 75 -7.87 -9.96 3.84
#